data_AF-A0A192A8C5-F1
#
_entry.id   AF-A0A192A8C5-F1
#
_cell.length_a   1.000
_cell.length_b   1.000
_cell.length_c   1.000
_cell.angle_alpha   90.00
_cell.angle_beta   90.00
_cell.angle_gamma   90.00
#
_symmetry.space_group_name_H-M   'P 1'
#
loop_
_entity.id
_entity.type
_entity.pdbx_description
1 polymer ?
#
loop_
_entity_poly.entity_id
_entity_poly.type
_entity_poly.pdbx_seq_one_letter_code
_entity_poly.pdbx_strand_id
1 'polypeptide(L)'
;MTDIQRAMYLTDDRDLPKDELRALVIFPGGNGDWYVQVAPEHGRTLEGVRICTSGGAASACPGLGVAIAEAYRAMMDAQTGRKLEYVPSRAELEQELWAWRQMFPKYQFDGFFSIEKKAD
;
A
#
# COMPACT_ATOMS: atom_id res chain seq x y z
N MET A 1 -4.83 -19.59 -17.85
CA MET A 1 -4.76 -18.22 -17.29
C MET A 1 -4.55 -18.40 -15.80
N THR A 2 -3.41 -17.97 -15.28
CA THR A 2 -3.18 -17.92 -13.83
C THR A 2 -4.20 -16.95 -13.23
N ASP A 3 -5.05 -17.42 -12.33
CA ASP A 3 -5.94 -16.53 -11.58
C ASP A 3 -5.07 -15.51 -10.84
N ILE A 4 -5.15 -14.25 -11.26
CA ILE A 4 -4.53 -13.15 -10.53
C ILE A 4 -5.25 -13.07 -9.19
N GLN A 5 -4.56 -13.50 -8.12
CA GLN A 5 -5.10 -13.41 -6.77
C GLN A 5 -5.32 -11.94 -6.42
N ARG A 6 -6.56 -11.62 -6.03
CA ARG A 6 -6.98 -10.30 -5.58
C ARG A 6 -7.19 -10.33 -4.08
N ALA A 7 -6.61 -9.36 -3.39
CA ALA A 7 -6.94 -9.05 -2.01
C ALA A 7 -8.22 -8.22 -1.99
N MET A 8 -9.16 -8.55 -1.09
CA MET A 8 -10.43 -7.84 -0.93
C MET A 8 -10.74 -7.68 0.56
N TYR A 9 -10.96 -6.44 0.98
CA TYR A 9 -11.35 -6.09 2.34
C TYR A 9 -12.68 -5.33 2.29
N LEU A 10 -13.73 -5.92 2.87
CA LEU A 10 -15.00 -5.23 3.06
C LEU A 10 -14.84 -4.22 4.19
N THR A 11 -15.16 -2.96 3.91
CA THR A 11 -15.07 -1.88 4.92
C THR A 11 -16.06 -2.11 6.06
N ASP A 12 -15.74 -1.58 7.23
CA ASP A 12 -16.57 -1.73 8.44
C ASP A 12 -17.67 -0.68 8.54
N ASP A 13 -18.02 -0.04 7.42
CA ASP A 13 -19.07 0.98 7.30
C ASP A 13 -20.47 0.32 7.38
N ARG A 14 -20.71 -0.47 8.43
CA ARG A 14 -21.93 -1.26 8.67
C ARG A 14 -23.16 -0.40 8.88
N ASP A 15 -22.96 0.89 9.11
CA ASP A 15 -24.00 1.89 9.26
C ASP A 15 -24.65 2.23 7.91
N LEU A 16 -23.99 1.89 6.80
CA LEU A 16 -24.49 2.12 5.45
C LEU A 16 -25.42 0.98 4.97
N PRO A 17 -26.39 1.30 4.10
CA PRO A 17 -27.16 0.30 3.36
C PRO A 17 -26.24 -0.70 2.61
N LYS A 18 -26.71 -1.94 2.42
CA LYS A 18 -25.92 -3.01 1.77
C LYS A 18 -25.41 -2.64 0.37
N ASP A 19 -26.19 -1.87 -0.38
CA ASP A 19 -25.87 -1.37 -1.72
C ASP A 19 -24.83 -0.23 -1.71
N GLU A 20 -24.63 0.39 -0.56
CA GLU A 20 -23.62 1.42 -0.33
C GLU A 20 -22.32 0.84 0.23
N LEU A 21 -22.32 -0.39 0.74
CA LEU A 21 -21.10 -1.05 1.22
C LEU A 21 -20.02 -1.11 0.13
N ARG A 22 -18.79 -0.82 0.54
CA ARG A 22 -17.62 -0.80 -0.33
C ARG A 22 -16.54 -1.73 0.18
N ALA A 23 -15.80 -2.29 -0.76
CA ALA A 23 -14.63 -3.11 -0.51
C ALA A 23 -13.40 -2.46 -1.17
N LEU A 24 -12.30 -2.44 -0.42
CA LEU A 24 -10.98 -2.18 -0.97
C LEU A 24 -10.50 -3.43 -1.69
N VAL A 25 -10.09 -3.28 -2.95
CA VAL A 25 -9.54 -4.37 -3.77
C VAL A 25 -8.14 -4.00 -4.24
N ILE A 26 -7.17 -4.87 -4.01
CA ILE A 26 -5.79 -4.71 -4.47
C ILE A 26 -5.36 -5.97 -5.23
N PHE A 27 -4.75 -5.80 -6.40
CA PHE A 27 -4.22 -6.93 -7.18
C PHE A 27 -3.02 -6.53 -8.05
N PRO A 28 -2.10 -7.47 -8.35
CA PRO A 28 -0.95 -7.21 -9.19
C PRO A 28 -1.33 -7.20 -10.68
N GLY A 29 -0.73 -6.27 -11.44
CA GLY A 29 -0.93 -6.09 -12.88
C GLY A 29 -0.14 -7.04 -13.79
N GLY A 30 0.69 -7.93 -13.21
CA GLY A 30 1.59 -8.83 -13.94
C GLY A 30 2.88 -8.17 -14.46
N ASN A 31 2.89 -6.87 -14.67
CA ASN A 31 4.06 -6.07 -15.06
C ASN A 31 4.80 -5.42 -13.87
N GLY A 32 4.55 -5.90 -12.66
CA GLY A 32 5.05 -5.31 -11.41
C GLY A 32 4.17 -4.22 -10.81
N ASP A 33 3.24 -3.67 -11.59
CA ASP A 33 2.35 -2.61 -11.10
C ASP A 33 1.27 -3.15 -10.17
N TRP A 34 0.69 -2.24 -9.41
CA TRP A 34 -0.44 -2.52 -8.53
C TRP A 34 -1.69 -1.80 -9.01
N TYR A 35 -2.83 -2.46 -8.88
CA TYR A 35 -4.13 -1.87 -9.10
C TYR A 35 -4.86 -1.79 -7.76
N VAL A 36 -5.34 -0.59 -7.44
CA VAL A 36 -6.12 -0.32 -6.22
C VAL A 36 -7.50 0.17 -6.64
N GLN A 37 -8.53 -0.46 -6.11
CA GLN A 37 -9.92 -0.29 -6.54
C GLN A 37 -10.86 -0.21 -5.34
N VAL A 38 -11.96 0.53 -5.52
CA VAL A 38 -13.10 0.51 -4.60
C VAL A 38 -14.27 -0.15 -5.32
N ALA A 39 -14.68 -1.33 -4.85
CA ALA A 39 -15.75 -2.12 -5.45
C ALA A 39 -16.95 -2.23 -4.50
N PRO A 40 -18.16 -2.55 -5.00
CA PRO A 40 -19.25 -3.04 -4.14
C PRO A 40 -18.85 -4.33 -3.40
N GLU A 41 -19.56 -4.67 -2.32
CA GLU A 41 -19.30 -5.84 -1.44
C GLU A 41 -18.96 -7.16 -2.17
N HIS A 42 -19.61 -7.43 -3.30
CA HIS A 42 -19.39 -8.62 -4.14
C HIS A 42 -19.03 -8.28 -5.59
N GLY A 43 -18.63 -7.03 -5.84
CA GLY A 43 -18.50 -6.49 -7.18
C GLY A 43 -17.14 -6.68 -7.84
N ARG A 44 -17.11 -6.27 -9.11
CA ARG A 44 -15.90 -5.84 -9.80
C ARG A 44 -16.13 -4.39 -10.20
N THR A 45 -15.09 -3.57 -10.12
CA THR A 45 -15.13 -2.21 -10.63
C THR A 45 -14.06 -2.07 -11.73
N LEU A 46 -14.32 -1.19 -12.69
CA LEU A 46 -13.29 -0.72 -13.63
C LEU A 46 -12.64 0.57 -13.12
N GLU A 47 -13.20 1.18 -12.07
CA GLU A 47 -12.70 2.40 -11.46
C GLU A 47 -11.61 2.04 -10.45
N GLY A 48 -10.38 2.38 -10.80
CA GLY A 48 -9.21 2.11 -9.98
C GLY A 48 -8.02 2.92 -10.40
N VAL A 49 -7.06 3.01 -9.48
CA VAL A 49 -5.79 3.67 -9.73
C VAL A 49 -4.73 2.61 -10.01
N ARG A 50 -4.01 2.81 -11.11
CA ARG A 50 -2.79 2.05 -11.41
C ARG A 50 -1.61 2.73 -10.72
N ILE A 51 -0.94 1.99 -9.85
CA ILE A 51 0.31 2.39 -9.20
C ILE A 51 1.46 1.78 -10.01
N CYS A 52 2.04 2.59 -10.90
CA CYS A 52 3.13 2.18 -11.76
C CYS A 52 4.44 1.99 -10.96
N THR A 53 5.20 0.98 -11.33
CA THR A 53 6.56 0.70 -10.82
C THR A 53 7.64 1.53 -11.48
N SER A 54 7.34 2.20 -12.60
CA SER A 54 8.22 3.15 -13.27
C SER A 54 7.45 4.39 -13.71
N GLY A 55 8.09 5.57 -13.60
CA GLY A 55 7.45 6.87 -13.80
C GLY A 55 6.26 7.12 -12.86
N GLY A 56 5.53 8.22 -13.08
CA GLY A 56 4.28 8.51 -12.37
C GLY A 56 4.41 8.39 -10.85
N ALA A 57 3.67 7.46 -10.24
CA ALA A 57 3.71 7.20 -8.80
C ALA A 57 5.11 6.85 -8.27
N ALA A 58 5.93 6.10 -9.03
CA ALA A 58 7.28 5.76 -8.63
C ALA A 58 8.21 7.00 -8.54
N SER A 59 7.92 8.06 -9.29
CA SER A 59 8.71 9.29 -9.30
C SER A 59 8.11 10.39 -8.40
N ALA A 60 6.77 10.52 -8.37
CA ALA A 60 6.07 11.57 -7.64
C ALA A 60 5.73 11.18 -6.18
N CYS A 61 5.60 9.88 -5.90
CA CYS A 61 5.32 9.32 -4.57
C CYS A 61 6.16 8.04 -4.33
N PRO A 62 7.50 8.14 -4.34
CA PRO A 62 8.38 7.01 -4.10
C PRO A 62 8.09 6.39 -2.73
N GLY A 63 7.81 5.08 -2.71
CA GLY A 63 7.37 4.33 -1.52
C GLY A 63 5.90 3.92 -1.56
N LEU A 64 5.04 4.61 -2.33
CA LEU A 64 3.62 4.25 -2.44
C LEU A 64 3.44 2.81 -2.96
N GLY A 65 4.21 2.41 -3.98
CA GLY A 65 4.15 1.04 -4.50
C GLY A 65 4.54 -0.02 -3.46
N VAL A 66 5.51 0.27 -2.60
CA VAL A 66 5.94 -0.63 -1.52
C VAL A 66 4.82 -0.77 -0.48
N ALA A 67 4.24 0.36 -0.05
CA ALA A 67 3.14 0.36 0.92
C ALA A 67 1.89 -0.40 0.39
N ILE A 68 1.57 -0.25 -0.90
CA ILE A 68 0.46 -1.00 -1.52
C ILE A 68 0.76 -2.50 -1.59
N ALA A 69 2.01 -2.89 -1.88
CA ALA A 69 2.42 -4.29 -1.86
C ALA A 69 2.32 -4.90 -0.46
N GLU A 70 2.67 -4.14 0.59
CA GLU A 70 2.51 -4.57 1.99
C GLU A 70 1.04 -4.69 2.39
N ALA A 71 0.20 -3.71 2.04
CA ALA A 71 -1.24 -3.76 2.26
C ALA A 71 -1.87 -4.99 1.58
N TYR A 72 -1.50 -5.28 0.34
CA TYR A 72 -1.92 -6.48 -0.37
C TYR A 72 -1.56 -7.75 0.40
N ARG A 73 -0.31 -7.89 0.86
CA ARG A 73 0.13 -9.07 1.62
C ARG A 73 -0.65 -9.22 2.93
N ALA A 74 -0.81 -8.14 3.69
CA ALA A 74 -1.58 -8.16 4.93
C ALA A 74 -3.03 -8.61 4.72
N MET A 75 -3.68 -8.12 3.66
CA MET A 75 -5.04 -8.54 3.30
C MET A 75 -5.09 -10.02 2.88
N MET A 76 -4.14 -10.49 2.07
CA MET A 76 -4.06 -11.90 1.66
C MET A 76 -3.79 -12.83 2.85
N ASP A 77 -2.92 -12.44 3.78
CA ASP A 77 -2.66 -13.20 4.99
C ASP A 77 -3.93 -13.33 5.84
N ALA A 78 -4.64 -12.22 6.07
CA ALA A 78 -5.92 -12.23 6.76
C ALA A 78 -6.96 -13.14 6.06
N GLN A 79 -7.08 -13.05 4.74
CA GLN A 79 -7.98 -13.90 3.95
C GLN A 79 -7.61 -15.39 4.00
N THR A 80 -6.33 -15.71 4.14
CA THR A 80 -5.84 -17.09 4.28
C THR A 80 -5.75 -17.56 5.73
N GLY A 81 -6.25 -16.78 6.68
CA GLY A 81 -6.24 -17.10 8.11
C GLY A 81 -4.86 -17.04 8.76
N ARG A 82 -3.86 -16.45 8.07
CA ARG A 82 -2.54 -16.21 8.63
C ARG A 82 -2.57 -14.93 9.45
N LYS A 83 -2.23 -15.05 10.73
CA LYS A 83 -2.02 -13.91 11.60
C LYS A 83 -0.62 -13.34 11.32
N LEU A 84 -0.51 -12.02 11.15
CA LEU A 84 0.77 -11.35 11.17
C LEU A 84 1.45 -11.61 12.52
N GLU A 85 2.59 -12.30 12.50
CA GLU A 85 3.35 -12.60 13.72
C GLU A 85 4.00 -11.36 14.31
N TYR A 86 4.30 -10.38 13.47
CA TYR A 86 4.95 -9.12 13.86
C TYR A 86 4.47 -7.97 12.97
N VAL A 87 4.06 -6.88 13.63
CA VAL A 87 3.81 -5.57 13.01
C VAL A 87 4.70 -4.60 13.77
N PRO A 88 5.63 -3.89 13.11
CA PRO A 88 6.49 -2.93 13.77
C PRO A 88 5.64 -1.90 14.52
N SER A 89 5.95 -1.72 15.80
CA SER A 89 5.37 -0.66 16.60
C SER A 89 5.81 0.70 16.05
N ARG A 90 5.03 1.74 16.35
CA ARG A 90 5.41 3.12 16.06
C ARG A 90 6.79 3.47 16.62
N ALA A 91 7.13 2.95 17.80
CA ALA A 91 8.43 3.18 18.43
C ALA A 91 9.57 2.57 17.62
N GLU A 92 9.40 1.36 17.08
CA GLU A 92 10.40 0.70 16.24
C GLU A 92 10.60 1.46 14.92
N LEU A 93 9.51 1.93 14.31
CA LEU A 93 9.58 2.76 13.10
C LEU A 93 10.28 4.10 13.35
N GLU A 94 10.00 4.74 14.50
CA GLU A 94 10.68 5.99 14.90
C GLU A 94 12.17 5.76 15.20
N GLN A 95 12.54 4.63 15.80
CA GLN A 95 13.93 4.24 16.03
C GLN A 95 14.69 4.01 14.73
N GLU A 96 14.08 3.29 13.77
CA GLU A 96 14.67 3.06 12.45
C GLU A 96 14.86 4.38 11.69
N LEU A 97 13.84 5.24 11.69
CA LEU A 97 13.93 6.58 11.08
C LEU A 97 15.02 7.43 11.74
N TRP A 98 15.14 7.38 13.08
CA TRP A 98 16.16 8.11 13.80
C TRP A 98 17.57 7.58 13.48
N ALA A 99 17.76 6.26 13.47
CA ALA A 99 19.03 5.62 13.09
C ALA A 99 19.45 6.00 11.66
N TRP A 100 18.50 6.03 10.73
CA TRP A 100 18.73 6.49 9.36
C TRP A 100 19.18 7.97 9.33
N ARG A 101 18.49 8.85 10.05
CA ARG A 101 18.84 10.29 10.14
C ARG A 101 20.25 10.52 10.72
N GLN A 102 20.68 9.71 11.69
CA GLN A 102 22.03 9.77 12.24
C GLN A 102 23.10 9.32 11.24
N MET A 103 22.80 8.29 10.45
CA MET A 103 23.71 7.77 9.42
C MET A 103 23.85 8.72 8.23
N PHE A 104 22.80 9.48 7.92
CA PHE A 104 22.73 10.39 6.77
C PHE A 104 22.38 11.83 7.21
N PRO A 105 23.21 12.50 8.04
CA PRO A 105 22.85 13.76 8.71
C PRO A 105 22.71 14.96 7.75
N LYS A 106 23.24 14.86 6.53
CA LYS A 106 23.14 15.90 5.49
C LYS A 106 21.91 15.75 4.60
N TYR A 107 21.09 14.72 4.85
CA TYR A 107 19.95 14.36 4.01
C TYR A 107 18.67 14.54 4.82
N GLN A 108 17.72 15.29 4.25
CA GLN A 108 16.36 15.37 4.78
C GLN A 108 15.43 14.49 3.94
N PHE A 109 14.62 13.71 4.64
CA PHE A 109 13.47 13.03 4.05
C PHE A 109 12.28 13.99 4.08
N ASP A 110 11.87 14.48 2.91
CA ASP A 110 10.77 15.45 2.78
C ASP A 110 9.39 14.79 2.71
N GLY A 111 9.33 13.45 2.74
CA GLY A 111 8.08 12.70 2.69
C GLY A 111 7.47 12.57 1.30
N PHE A 112 8.13 13.08 0.24
CA PHE A 112 7.59 13.10 -1.12
C PHE A 112 8.57 12.65 -2.20
N PHE A 113 9.88 12.71 -1.97
CA PHE A 113 10.87 12.27 -2.95
C PHE A 113 11.88 11.30 -2.35
N SER A 114 12.32 10.35 -3.16
CA SER A 114 13.51 9.55 -2.92
C SER A 114 14.68 10.52 -2.79
N ILE A 115 15.14 10.70 -1.56
CA ILE A 115 16.32 11.43 -1.07
C ILE A 115 17.07 12.16 -2.18
N GLU A 116 16.99 13.50 -2.22
CA GLU A 116 18.06 14.34 -2.80
C GLU A 116 17.86 15.84 -2.51
N LYS A 117 17.96 16.23 -1.23
CA LYS A 117 18.46 17.57 -0.91
C LYS A 117 19.60 17.46 0.09
N LYS A 118 20.80 17.80 -0.39
CA LYS A 118 21.94 18.13 0.44
C LYS A 118 21.55 19.39 1.21
N ALA A 119 21.40 19.30 2.53
CA ALA A 119 21.26 20.50 3.34
C ALA A 119 22.56 21.30 3.22
N ASP A 120 22.47 22.54 2.73
CA ASP A 120 23.56 23.51 2.77
C ASP A 120 23.91 23.89 4.21
#